data_AF-A0A920B3C7-F1
#
_entry.id   AF-A0A920B3C7-F1
#
_cell.length_a   1.000
_cell.length_b   1.000
_cell.length_c   1.000
_cell.angle_alpha   90.00
_cell.angle_beta   90.00
_cell.angle_gamma   90.00
#
_symmetry.space_group_name_H-M   'P 1'
#
loop_
_entity.id
_entity.type
_entity.pdbx_description
1 polymer ?
#
loop_
_entity_poly.entity_id
_entity_poly.type
_entity_poly.pdbx_seq_one_letter_code
_entity_poly.pdbx_strand_id
1 'polypeptide(L)'
;MKDDKGQTIIGSPLISGIQIICQVIEQIRDKKIIVFKKKRRHNYRRKIGHRQDLTLLKIKEIKTTDQSNTHQKNLSSPQNKVKPTKGESNGS
;
A
#
# COMPACT_ATOMS: atom_id res chain seq x y z
N MET A 1 13.75 -6.45 18.23
CA MET A 1 13.79 -5.01 18.59
C MET A 1 14.37 -4.90 19.99
N LYS A 2 15.12 -3.85 20.36
CA LYS A 2 15.60 -3.73 21.76
C LYS A 2 14.61 -2.88 22.57
N ASP A 3 14.25 -3.34 23.76
CA ASP A 3 13.53 -2.52 24.74
C ASP A 3 14.41 -1.36 25.21
N ASP A 4 13.82 -0.38 25.89
CA ASP A 4 14.54 0.74 26.54
C ASP A 4 15.60 0.26 27.55
N LYS A 5 15.51 -1.00 27.98
CA LYS A 5 16.47 -1.69 28.87
C LYS A 5 17.49 -2.56 28.12
N GLY A 6 17.52 -2.51 26.79
CA GLY A 6 18.50 -3.19 25.93
C GLY A 6 18.23 -4.66 25.62
N GLN A 7 17.14 -5.25 26.14
CA GLN A 7 16.74 -6.64 25.89
C GLN A 7 16.12 -6.79 24.50
N THR A 8 16.45 -7.87 23.79
CA THR A 8 15.91 -8.13 22.45
C THR A 8 14.53 -8.79 22.55
N ILE A 9 13.49 -8.08 22.14
CA ILE A 9 12.14 -8.61 21.96
C ILE A 9 12.08 -9.45 20.69
N ILE A 10 11.60 -10.68 20.83
CA ILE A 10 11.31 -11.64 19.75
C ILE A 10 9.79 -11.87 19.73
N GLY A 11 9.16 -11.70 18.56
CA GLY A 11 7.72 -11.92 18.39
C GLY A 11 7.37 -13.39 18.11
N SER A 12 6.12 -13.75 18.30
CA SER A 12 5.58 -15.07 17.95
C SER A 12 4.09 -15.00 17.62
N PRO A 13 3.67 -14.76 16.36
CA PRO A 13 4.40 -14.18 15.22
C PRO A 13 4.42 -12.63 15.23
N LEU A 14 3.53 -12.00 15.99
CA LEU A 14 3.42 -10.55 16.13
C LEU A 14 3.88 -10.11 17.52
N ILE A 15 4.26 -8.85 17.65
CA ILE A 15 4.54 -8.20 18.93
C ILE A 15 3.45 -7.16 19.17
N SER A 16 2.66 -7.35 20.24
CA SER A 16 1.55 -6.47 20.58
C SER A 16 2.04 -5.09 21.00
N GLY A 17 1.26 -4.05 20.70
CA GLY A 17 1.52 -2.69 21.17
C GLY A 17 2.65 -1.95 20.44
N ILE A 18 3.19 -2.47 19.33
CA ILE A 18 4.18 -1.76 18.51
C ILE A 18 3.51 -1.02 17.36
N GLN A 19 3.87 0.24 17.19
CA GLN A 19 3.47 1.06 16.05
C GLN A 19 4.70 1.53 15.26
N ILE A 20 4.68 1.32 13.95
CA ILE A 20 5.72 1.83 13.03
C ILE A 20 5.15 3.05 12.31
N ILE A 21 5.77 4.21 12.50
CA ILE A 21 5.42 5.43 11.78
C ILE A 21 6.32 5.54 10.57
N CYS A 22 5.71 5.58 9.39
CA CYS A 22 6.40 5.72 8.12
C CYS A 22 5.78 6.85 7.28
N GLN A 23 6.57 7.37 6.35
CA GLN A 23 6.14 8.33 5.35
C GLN A 23 6.20 7.70 3.96
N VAL A 24 5.16 7.92 3.17
CA VAL A 24 5.17 7.61 1.74
C VAL A 24 6.04 8.66 1.04
N ILE A 25 7.11 8.22 0.39
CA ILE A 25 7.95 9.09 -0.43
C ILE A 25 7.35 9.21 -1.82
N GLU A 26 7.15 8.08 -2.49
CA GLU A 26 6.75 8.03 -3.88
C GLU A 26 6.06 6.71 -4.23
N GLN A 27 5.36 6.73 -5.37
CA GLN A 27 4.78 5.54 -5.99
C GLN A 27 5.44 5.34 -7.34
N ILE A 28 6.07 4.18 -7.52
CA ILE A 28 6.87 3.87 -8.71
C ILE A 28 6.40 2.57 -9.34
N ARG A 29 6.74 2.38 -10.61
CA ARG A 29 6.51 1.11 -11.29
C ARG A 29 7.82 0.35 -11.42
N ASP A 30 7.81 -0.93 -11.05
CA ASP A 30 8.97 -1.79 -11.14
C ASP A 30 9.43 -1.99 -12.60
N LYS A 31 10.65 -2.50 -12.75
CA LYS A 31 11.22 -2.91 -14.03
C LYS A 31 10.29 -3.88 -14.74
N LYS A 32 10.28 -3.80 -16.08
CA LYS A 32 9.38 -4.62 -16.90
C LYS A 32 9.78 -6.08 -16.79
N ILE A 33 8.93 -6.88 -16.16
CA ILE A 33 9.04 -8.33 -16.17
C ILE A 33 8.36 -8.82 -17.45
N ILE A 34 9.09 -9.56 -18.27
CA ILE A 34 8.55 -10.11 -19.52
C ILE A 34 8.12 -11.55 -19.25
N VAL A 35 6.81 -11.78 -19.24
CA VAL A 35 6.23 -13.13 -19.16
C VAL A 35 6.06 -13.65 -20.58
N PHE A 36 6.83 -14.68 -20.92
CA PHE A 36 6.74 -15.35 -22.21
C PHE A 36 6.12 -16.74 -22.04
N LYS A 37 4.98 -16.98 -22.69
CA LYS A 37 4.31 -18.28 -22.73
C LYS A 37 4.44 -18.84 -24.14
N LYS A 38 4.93 -20.07 -24.27
CA LYS A 38 5.05 -20.78 -25.55
C LYS A 38 4.62 -22.24 -25.38
N LYS A 39 3.83 -22.75 -26.34
CA LYS A 39 3.54 -24.18 -26.45
C LYS A 39 4.19 -24.72 -27.73
N ARG A 40 4.92 -25.82 -27.59
CA ARG A 40 5.61 -26.48 -28.72
C ARG A 40 4.57 -27.05 -29.70
N ARG A 41 4.79 -26.87 -31.01
CA ARG A 41 3.93 -27.40 -32.11
C ARG A 41 2.46 -26.97 -32.09
N HIS A 42 2.10 -25.91 -31.38
CA HIS A 42 0.72 -25.39 -31.33
C HIS A 42 0.59 -23.95 -31.86
N ASN A 43 1.63 -23.42 -32.53
CA ASN A 43 1.74 -22.02 -32.96
C ASN A 43 1.40 -20.97 -31.88
N TYR A 44 1.40 -21.39 -30.61
CA TYR A 44 1.02 -20.55 -29.49
C TYR A 44 2.27 -19.95 -28.87
N ARG A 45 2.38 -18.63 -28.99
CA ARG A 45 3.37 -17.81 -28.31
C ARG A 45 2.73 -16.49 -27.88
N ARG A 46 2.92 -16.10 -26.63
CA ARG A 46 2.47 -14.82 -26.08
C ARG A 46 3.60 -14.20 -25.28
N LYS A 47 3.86 -12.92 -25.51
CA LYS A 47 4.85 -12.11 -24.78
C LYS A 47 4.09 -10.96 -24.15
N ILE A 48 3.99 -10.95 -22.82
CA ILE A 48 3.27 -9.93 -22.06
C ILE A 48 4.25 -9.28 -21.09
N GLY A 49 4.19 -7.97 -20.95
CA GLY A 49 4.93 -7.27 -19.91
C GLY A 49 4.09 -7.11 -18.66
N HIS A 50 4.67 -7.32 -17.49
CA HIS A 50 4.13 -6.89 -16.21
C HIS A 50 5.05 -5.82 -15.62
N ARG A 51 4.44 -4.79 -15.04
CA ARG A 51 5.13 -3.79 -14.21
C ARG A 51 4.32 -3.64 -12.95
N GLN A 52 4.90 -4.08 -11.85
CA GLN A 52 4.26 -4.02 -10.54
C GLN A 52 4.29 -2.59 -10.03
N ASP A 53 3.18 -2.13 -9.47
CA ASP A 53 3.12 -0.84 -8.80
C ASP A 53 3.67 -1.02 -7.38
N LEU A 54 4.63 -0.19 -7.02
CA LEU A 54 5.35 -0.20 -5.74
C LEU A 54 5.17 1.15 -5.06
N THR A 55 5.17 1.13 -3.73
CA THR A 55 5.19 2.35 -2.92
C THR A 55 6.47 2.36 -2.11
N LEU A 56 7.26 3.42 -2.26
CA LEU A 56 8.47 3.62 -1.48
C LEU A 56 8.12 4.28 -0.15
N LEU A 57 8.45 3.58 0.93
CA LEU A 57 8.21 4.05 2.29
C LEU A 57 9.53 4.36 2.99
N LYS A 58 9.59 5.50 3.69
CA LYS A 58 10.65 5.82 4.65
C LYS A 58 10.15 5.60 6.06
N ILE A 59 10.85 4.76 6.81
CA ILE A 59 10.57 4.56 8.24
C ILE A 59 11.09 5.78 8.99
N LYS A 60 10.24 6.38 9.83
CA LYS A 60 10.60 7.53 10.67
C LYS A 60 10.89 7.09 12.09
N GLU A 61 9.93 6.42 12.70
CA GLU A 61 9.96 6.10 14.12
C GLU A 61 9.31 4.74 14.38
N ILE A 62 9.75 4.08 15.44
CA ILE A 62 9.14 2.87 15.98
C ILE A 62 8.74 3.20 17.41
N LYS A 63 7.44 3.06 17.72
CA LYS A 63 6.87 3.37 19.03
C LYS A 63 6.40 2.11 19.72
N THR A 64 6.66 2.03 21.00
CA THR A 64 6.05 1.08 21.93
C THR A 64 4.90 1.82 22.62
N THR A 65 3.67 1.38 22.36
CA THR A 65 2.50 1.83 23.10
C THR A 65 2.31 0.87 24.25
N ASP A 66 2.72 1.28 25.45
CA ASP A 66 2.22 0.68 26.67
C ASP A 66 0.71 0.88 26.69
N GLN A 67 -0.04 -0.22 26.79
CA GLN A 67 -1.50 -0.21 26.72
C GLN A 67 -2.09 0.42 27.98
N SER A 68 -2.06 1.76 28.05
CA SER A 68 -2.78 2.55 29.05
C SER A 68 -3.19 3.91 28.47
N ASN A 69 -4.01 3.90 27.41
CA ASN A 69 -5.10 4.85 27.16
C ASN A 69 -5.63 4.74 25.72
N THR A 70 -6.66 3.92 25.53
CA THR A 70 -7.46 3.91 24.30
C THR A 70 -8.49 5.03 24.38
N HIS A 71 -8.19 6.21 23.83
CA HIS A 71 -9.19 7.26 23.64
C HIS A 71 -9.52 7.42 22.15
N GLN A 72 -10.80 7.20 21.86
CA GLN A 72 -11.41 7.10 20.54
C GLN A 72 -11.25 8.39 19.73
N LYS A 73 -10.93 8.28 18.42
CA LYS A 73 -11.35 9.27 17.42
C LYS A 73 -11.81 8.60 16.14
N ASN A 74 -13.12 8.37 16.12
CA ASN A 74 -14.11 8.49 15.06
C ASN A 74 -13.63 8.64 13.61
N LEU A 75 -14.10 7.70 12.80
CA LEU A 75 -14.09 7.66 11.34
C LEU A 75 -14.91 8.83 10.78
N SER A 76 -14.29 9.76 10.04
CA SER A 76 -15.00 10.71 9.18
C SER A 76 -14.57 10.52 7.73
N SER A 77 -15.48 10.01 6.92
CA SER A 77 -15.36 9.90 5.46
C SER A 77 -15.69 11.24 4.81
N PRO A 78 -14.88 11.77 3.87
CA PRO A 78 -15.33 12.83 2.99
C PRO A 78 -16.00 12.21 1.74
N GLN A 79 -17.34 12.28 1.70
CA GLN A 79 -18.11 12.10 0.48
C GLN A 79 -17.86 13.31 -0.45
N ASN A 80 -17.13 13.14 -1.54
CA ASN A 80 -17.18 14.09 -2.65
C ASN A 80 -18.21 13.62 -3.69
N LYS A 81 -19.45 14.10 -3.51
CA LYS A 81 -20.48 14.13 -4.56
C LYS A 81 -20.14 15.29 -5.50
N VAL A 82 -19.68 15.01 -6.73
CA VAL A 82 -19.73 16.00 -7.81
C VAL A 82 -21.06 15.85 -8.55
N LYS A 83 -21.73 17.00 -8.68
CA LYS A 83 -23.10 17.28 -9.12
C LYS A 83 -23.30 16.98 -10.61
N PRO A 84 -24.48 16.50 -11.07
CA PRO A 84 -24.80 16.44 -12.49
C PRO A 84 -25.10 17.86 -13.01
N THR A 85 -24.41 18.32 -14.05
CA THR A 85 -24.83 19.50 -14.81
C THR A 85 -25.86 19.09 -15.86
N LYS A 86 -27.04 19.73 -15.79
CA LYS A 86 -28.09 19.67 -16.80
C LYS A 86 -27.58 20.22 -18.14
N GLY A 87 -28.17 19.72 -19.21
CA GLY A 87 -27.67 19.84 -20.57
C GLY A 87 -27.83 21.19 -21.24
N GLU A 88 -27.20 21.28 -22.41
CA GLU A 88 -27.56 22.16 -23.50
C GLU A 88 -27.60 21.32 -24.79
N SER A 89 -28.65 21.57 -25.56
CA SER A 89 -29.09 20.89 -26.76
C SER A 89 -28.55 21.55 -28.03
N ASN A 90 -28.38 20.72 -29.06
CA ASN A 90 -28.49 20.99 -30.50
C ASN A 90 -27.33 21.70 -31.23
N GLY A 91 -26.86 21.08 -32.31
CA GLY A 91 -26.12 21.73 -33.39
C GLY A 91 -25.52 20.75 -34.40
N SER A 92 -26.35 20.32 -35.37
CA SER A 92 -26.07 19.62 -36.65
C SER A 92 -25.14 18.41 -36.69
#